data_AF-D3H916-F1
#
_entry.id   AF-D3H916-F1
#
_cell.length_a   1.000
_cell.length_b   1.000
_cell.length_c   1.000
_cell.angle_alpha   90.00
_cell.angle_beta   90.00
_cell.angle_gamma   90.00
#
_symmetry.space_group_name_H-M   'P 1'
#
loop_
_entity.id
_entity.type
_entity.pdbx_description
1 polymer ?
#
loop_
_entity_poly.entity_id
_entity_poly.type
_entity_poly.pdbx_seq_one_letter_code
_entity_poly.pdbx_strand_id
1 'polypeptide(L)'
;MKMIKIFSREELYEEIWEISAKQVSLKYDLSYSDLLKKCKEFEIPIPNGSYWYRKNTGQDLSELIVPLPQNDVNKVNIDRKSLKNNRIKPAKHKEVSSEDKNKDIFKLDTTSIRSSLSFLEDDKIELIIEAVSNLNQSPNKRLHKSVANLRDKIAEWNKREKAASYPYFDSRHRYNDLKEPKFVKNISLNSLPRLYRFLDTLVTVIERIGDNVTPNWDIQIDKDIVRFEVIESTDKVSHELTKEEAKELAEYSDSVKFNGYAYKPRIKKYDYIPNGKFRFKIIDGKYIKDTNEFSIEQSIPEIIVLIYQEYYKVKNLRLEREESERLYEEEQERKRKLQNRIEEEKKRTMSLLNMLEDFQTANDLRLMADKLEIEGKLSKEEIDWIRSKADWIDPIVSSTDELLGNRNHENSREQKEQYLSEKRYYW
;
A
#
# COMPACT_ATOMS: atom_id res chain seq x y z
N MET A 1 8.64 7.26 31.91
CA MET A 1 8.04 7.54 33.23
C MET A 1 6.54 7.81 33.03
N LYS A 2 5.64 6.95 33.53
CA LYS A 2 4.19 7.21 33.44
C LYS A 2 3.87 8.44 34.28
N MET A 3 3.38 9.52 33.66
CA MET A 3 2.95 10.69 34.41
C MET A 3 1.52 10.44 34.91
N ILE A 4 1.36 10.28 36.22
CA ILE A 4 0.08 10.04 36.86
C ILE A 4 -0.44 11.39 37.35
N LYS A 5 -1.71 11.70 37.06
CA LYS A 5 -2.43 12.82 37.70
C LYS A 5 -3.30 12.24 38.79
N ILE A 6 -3.18 12.82 39.98
CA ILE A 6 -3.93 12.45 41.18
C ILE A 6 -5.00 13.52 41.38
N PHE A 7 -6.24 13.09 41.53
CA PHE A 7 -7.38 13.92 41.94
C PHE A 7 -7.91 13.44 43.29
N SER A 8 -8.48 14.35 44.08
CA SER A 8 -9.42 13.90 45.10
C SER A 8 -10.74 13.47 44.43
N ARG A 9 -11.48 12.56 45.09
CA ARG A 9 -12.76 12.07 44.56
C ARG A 9 -13.80 13.19 44.42
N GLU A 10 -13.78 14.15 45.35
CA GLU A 10 -14.63 15.34 45.35
C GLU A 10 -14.23 16.32 44.25
N GLU A 11 -12.92 16.61 44.11
CA GLU A 11 -12.37 17.50 43.07
C GLU A 11 -12.74 17.00 41.68
N LEU A 12 -12.60 15.69 41.43
CA LEU A 12 -12.94 15.10 40.14
C LEU A 12 -14.45 15.14 39.85
N TYR A 13 -15.28 14.97 40.88
CA TYR A 13 -16.73 15.09 40.76
C TYR A 13 -17.12 16.54 40.41
N GLU A 14 -16.68 17.53 41.18
CA GLU A 14 -17.00 18.94 40.93
C GLU A 14 -16.59 19.38 39.52
N GLU A 15 -15.38 19.05 39.09
CA GLU A 15 -14.90 19.41 37.75
C GLU A 15 -15.71 18.73 36.63
N ILE A 16 -16.10 17.47 36.79
CA ILE A 16 -16.91 16.76 35.79
C ILE A 16 -18.30 17.39 35.66
N TRP A 17 -18.90 17.84 36.76
CA TRP A 17 -20.22 18.48 36.77
C TRP A 17 -20.16 19.95 36.31
N GLU A 18 -19.00 20.60 36.45
CA GLU A 18 -18.76 21.95 35.95
C GLU A 18 -18.54 21.97 34.43
N ILE A 19 -17.56 21.22 33.92
CA ILE A 19 -17.04 21.31 32.54
C ILE A 19 -17.21 20.03 31.70
N SER A 20 -17.80 18.96 32.22
CA SER A 20 -17.94 17.62 31.58
C SER A 20 -16.67 16.77 31.57
N ALA A 21 -16.85 15.45 31.71
CA ALA A 21 -15.76 14.46 31.65
C ALA A 21 -14.92 14.58 30.36
N LYS A 22 -15.53 14.99 29.25
CA LYS A 22 -14.81 15.19 27.98
C LYS A 22 -13.86 16.38 28.08
N GLN A 23 -14.29 17.52 28.63
CA GLN A 23 -13.41 18.69 28.78
C GLN A 23 -12.37 18.48 29.87
N VAL A 24 -12.71 17.79 30.98
CA VAL A 24 -11.73 17.38 32.00
C VAL A 24 -10.60 16.55 31.36
N SER A 25 -10.95 15.61 30.46
CA SER A 25 -9.95 14.81 29.76
C SER A 25 -9.01 15.62 28.85
N LEU A 26 -9.50 16.74 28.31
CA LEU A 26 -8.72 17.66 27.47
C LEU A 26 -7.88 18.62 28.32
N LYS A 27 -8.44 19.13 29.43
CA LYS A 27 -7.79 20.05 30.37
C LYS A 27 -6.55 19.44 31.01
N TYR A 28 -6.58 18.13 31.29
CA TYR A 28 -5.50 17.44 32.02
C TYR A 28 -4.73 16.40 31.19
N ASP A 29 -4.92 16.39 29.88
CA ASP A 29 -4.31 15.42 28.94
C ASP A 29 -4.54 13.95 29.35
N LEU A 30 -5.75 13.64 29.82
CA LEU A 30 -6.13 12.29 30.29
C LEU A 30 -6.75 11.49 29.15
N SER A 31 -6.59 10.18 29.21
CA SER A 31 -7.30 9.24 28.34
C SER A 31 -8.79 9.28 28.70
N TYR A 32 -9.65 9.69 27.77
CA TYR A 32 -11.08 9.82 28.02
C TYR A 32 -11.70 8.47 28.43
N SER A 33 -11.26 7.37 27.80
CA SER A 33 -11.68 6.02 28.16
C SER A 33 -11.23 5.60 29.56
N ASP A 34 -10.01 5.99 29.97
CA ASP A 34 -9.49 5.60 31.28
C ASP A 34 -10.07 6.48 32.40
N LEU A 35 -10.34 7.75 32.12
CA LEU A 35 -11.11 8.64 32.99
C LEU A 35 -12.50 8.05 33.26
N LEU A 36 -13.22 7.59 32.23
CA LEU A 36 -14.54 6.96 32.40
C LEU A 36 -14.46 5.65 33.20
N LYS A 37 -13.45 4.81 32.94
CA LYS A 37 -13.21 3.58 33.72
C LYS A 37 -12.98 3.90 35.20
N LYS A 38 -12.16 4.91 35.50
CA LYS A 38 -11.86 5.33 36.86
C LYS A 38 -13.08 5.95 37.55
N CYS A 39 -13.88 6.76 36.85
CA CYS A 39 -15.14 7.25 37.40
C CYS A 39 -16.09 6.10 37.76
N LYS A 40 -16.13 5.03 36.96
CA LYS A 40 -16.92 3.82 37.27
C LYS A 40 -16.35 3.03 38.46
N GLU A 41 -15.03 2.89 38.52
CA GLU A 41 -14.31 2.17 39.59
C GLU A 41 -14.44 2.84 40.96
N PHE A 42 -14.46 4.18 40.99
CA PHE A 42 -14.59 4.99 42.20
C PHE A 42 -16.03 5.50 42.44
N GLU A 43 -17.01 4.96 41.72
CA GLU A 43 -18.44 5.29 41.85
C GLU A 43 -18.70 6.81 41.83
N ILE A 44 -18.07 7.51 40.88
CA ILE A 44 -18.25 8.94 40.66
C ILE A 44 -19.35 9.11 39.60
N PRO A 45 -20.53 9.63 39.97
CA PRO A 45 -21.61 9.81 39.01
C PRO A 45 -21.26 10.91 38.00
N ILE A 46 -21.63 10.68 36.74
CA ILE A 46 -21.34 11.58 35.61
C ILE A 46 -22.66 12.17 35.12
N PRO A 47 -22.73 13.48 34.82
CA PRO A 47 -23.94 14.10 34.29
C PRO A 47 -24.36 13.48 32.96
N ASN A 48 -25.64 13.14 32.84
CA ASN A 48 -26.22 12.64 31.60
C ASN A 48 -26.48 13.77 30.59
N GLY A 49 -26.87 13.41 29.36
CA GLY A 49 -27.15 14.40 28.31
C GLY A 49 -28.27 15.39 28.67
N SER A 50 -29.26 14.95 29.45
CA SER A 50 -30.37 15.78 29.92
C SER A 50 -29.90 16.89 30.87
N TYR A 51 -28.92 16.61 31.73
CA TYR A 51 -28.31 17.62 32.61
C TYR A 51 -27.70 18.76 31.80
N TRP A 52 -26.89 18.45 30.78
CA TRP A 52 -26.26 19.46 29.93
C TRP A 52 -27.26 20.26 29.10
N TYR A 53 -28.33 19.60 28.64
CA TYR A 53 -29.42 20.27 27.93
C TYR A 53 -30.16 21.28 28.83
N ARG A 54 -30.52 20.90 30.05
CA ARG A 54 -31.19 21.80 31.01
C ARG A 54 -30.26 22.93 31.49
N LYS A 55 -28.97 22.64 31.71
CA LYS A 55 -27.96 23.64 32.09
C LYS A 55 -27.78 24.74 31.04
N ASN A 56 -27.80 24.37 29.75
CA ASN A 56 -27.67 25.32 28.66
C ASN A 56 -28.97 26.09 28.35
N THR A 57 -30.13 25.58 28.75
CA THR A 57 -31.44 26.20 28.51
C THR A 57 -32.00 26.93 29.74
N GLY A 58 -31.25 26.98 30.85
CA GLY A 58 -31.62 27.70 32.07
C GLY A 58 -32.78 27.07 32.87
N GLN A 59 -33.02 25.77 32.68
CA GLN A 59 -34.08 25.02 33.37
C GLN A 59 -33.58 24.46 34.71
N ASP A 60 -34.51 24.08 35.60
CA ASP A 60 -34.19 23.53 36.92
C ASP A 60 -33.37 22.21 36.83
N LEU A 61 -32.31 22.15 37.63
CA LEU A 61 -31.30 21.08 37.67
C LEU A 61 -31.43 20.18 38.91
N SER A 62 -32.30 20.54 39.86
CA SER A 62 -32.39 19.92 41.19
C SER A 62 -32.63 18.41 41.16
N GLU A 63 -33.37 17.90 40.18
CA GLU A 63 -33.67 16.47 40.01
C GLU A 63 -32.54 15.65 39.35
N LEU A 64 -31.58 16.31 38.71
CA LEU A 64 -30.57 15.65 37.87
C LEU A 64 -29.19 15.58 38.52
N ILE A 65 -28.98 16.25 39.65
CA ILE A 65 -27.73 16.20 40.42
C ILE A 65 -27.74 14.96 41.30
N VAL A 66 -26.85 14.01 41.01
CA VAL A 66 -26.67 12.80 41.82
C VAL A 66 -25.57 13.07 42.83
N PRO A 67 -25.83 12.96 44.15
CA PRO A 67 -24.82 13.20 45.17
C PRO A 67 -23.72 12.14 45.10
N LEU A 68 -22.48 12.55 45.43
CA LEU A 68 -21.34 11.64 45.48
C LEU A 68 -21.52 10.63 46.64
N PRO A 69 -21.59 9.31 46.40
CA PRO A 69 -21.82 8.31 47.46
C PRO A 69 -20.60 8.22 48.40
N GLN A 70 -20.76 7.87 49.69
CA GLN A 70 -19.62 7.76 50.62
C GLN A 70 -18.75 6.54 50.31
N ASN A 71 -17.41 6.72 50.25
CA ASN A 71 -16.44 5.65 49.95
C ASN A 71 -15.10 5.96 50.66
N ASP A 72 -14.41 4.93 51.15
CA ASP A 72 -13.18 5.04 51.96
C ASP A 72 -11.92 5.44 51.15
N VAL A 73 -12.00 5.43 49.81
CA VAL A 73 -10.85 5.74 48.94
C VAL A 73 -10.96 7.16 48.35
N ASN A 74 -10.19 8.09 48.91
CA ASN A 74 -10.26 9.52 48.56
C ASN A 74 -9.39 9.95 47.37
N LYS A 75 -8.54 9.09 46.81
CA LYS A 75 -7.59 9.45 45.76
C LYS A 75 -7.81 8.65 44.48
N VAL A 76 -8.04 9.36 43.37
CA VAL A 76 -8.21 8.78 42.04
C VAL A 76 -6.95 9.02 41.23
N ASN A 77 -6.27 7.94 40.86
CA ASN A 77 -5.08 7.98 40.04
C ASN A 77 -5.45 7.70 38.58
N ILE A 78 -5.20 8.68 37.71
CA ILE A 78 -5.48 8.57 36.28
C ILE A 78 -4.16 8.76 35.52
N ASP A 79 -3.85 7.76 34.69
CA ASP A 79 -2.72 7.85 33.77
C ASP A 79 -2.96 9.00 32.79
N ARG A 80 -2.03 9.97 32.75
CA ARG A 80 -2.01 10.92 31.63
C ARG A 80 -1.74 10.14 30.36
N LYS A 81 -2.38 10.53 29.25
CA LYS A 81 -2.11 9.95 27.94
C LYS A 81 -0.60 9.88 27.75
N SER A 82 -0.06 8.67 27.60
CA SER A 82 1.29 8.55 27.07
C SER A 82 1.24 9.20 25.71
N LEU A 83 1.99 10.28 25.54
CA LEU A 83 2.25 10.82 24.22
C LEU A 83 2.94 9.71 23.42
N LYS A 84 2.18 8.89 22.69
CA LYS A 84 2.70 8.20 21.52
C LYS A 84 2.87 9.26 20.44
N ASN A 85 3.88 10.08 20.67
CA ASN A 85 4.53 10.98 19.77
C ASN A 85 5.98 10.93 20.23
N ASN A 86 6.86 10.30 19.44
CA ASN A 86 8.27 10.64 19.49
C ASN A 86 8.37 12.11 19.08
N ARG A 87 8.22 13.01 20.05
CA ARG A 87 8.48 14.45 19.93
C ARG A 87 9.01 14.94 21.27
N ILE A 88 10.27 15.30 21.19
CA ILE A 88 11.06 16.11 22.11
C ILE A 88 10.17 17.14 22.82
N LYS A 89 10.20 17.16 24.16
CA LYS A 89 9.65 18.27 24.93
C LYS A 89 10.72 19.38 25.05
N PRO A 90 10.41 20.65 24.75
CA PRO A 90 11.18 21.76 25.25
C PRO A 90 10.84 21.99 26.74
N ALA A 91 11.85 22.24 27.55
CA ALA A 91 11.69 22.75 28.91
C ALA A 91 11.46 24.28 28.83
N LYS A 92 10.38 24.78 29.44
CA LYS A 92 10.13 26.23 29.56
C LYS A 92 10.76 26.80 30.84
N HIS A 93 11.63 27.77 30.61
CA HIS A 93 11.89 29.04 31.32
C HIS A 93 12.07 29.08 32.85
N LYS A 94 13.25 29.56 33.24
CA LYS A 94 13.39 30.61 34.26
C LYS A 94 13.90 31.88 33.57
N GLU A 95 13.20 32.98 33.79
CA GLU A 95 13.59 34.33 33.41
C GLU A 95 14.84 34.77 34.18
N VAL A 96 15.86 35.34 33.51
CA VAL A 96 16.60 36.54 33.96
C VAL A 96 17.22 37.24 32.72
N SER A 97 16.96 38.55 32.66
CA SER A 97 17.49 39.68 31.88
C SER A 97 18.59 39.53 30.81
N SER A 98 18.27 40.13 29.64
CA SER A 98 19.05 41.00 28.74
C SER A 98 20.49 40.66 28.32
N GLU A 99 20.67 40.74 26.98
CA GLU A 99 21.92 40.88 26.20
C GLU A 99 22.65 39.58 25.84
N ASP A 100 22.19 38.91 24.76
CA ASP A 100 23.04 38.49 23.63
C ASP A 100 22.20 37.83 22.52
N LYS A 101 21.95 38.57 21.44
CA LYS A 101 21.30 38.07 20.22
C LYS A 101 22.38 37.45 19.32
N ASN A 102 22.50 36.11 19.32
CA ASN A 102 22.84 35.23 18.18
C ASN A 102 23.40 33.88 18.65
N LYS A 103 22.55 32.84 18.72
CA LYS A 103 22.81 31.38 18.57
C LYS A 103 21.79 30.57 19.37
N ASP A 104 20.54 30.47 18.91
CA ASP A 104 19.66 29.38 19.34
C ASP A 104 19.99 28.14 18.49
N ILE A 105 20.94 27.35 18.99
CA ILE A 105 21.27 26.03 18.44
C ILE A 105 20.13 25.09 18.81
N PHE A 106 19.27 24.74 17.85
CA PHE A 106 18.44 23.54 17.92
C PHE A 106 19.36 22.37 18.26
N LYS A 107 19.30 21.84 19.49
CA LYS A 107 20.01 20.61 19.84
C LYS A 107 19.34 19.45 19.11
N LEU A 108 19.92 19.07 17.97
CA LEU A 108 19.59 17.85 17.27
C LEU A 108 19.82 16.66 18.22
N ASP A 109 18.78 15.87 18.48
CA ASP A 109 18.91 14.66 19.29
C ASP A 109 19.54 13.54 18.47
N THR A 110 20.87 13.56 18.42
CA THR A 110 21.67 12.56 17.70
C THR A 110 21.44 11.14 18.24
N THR A 111 21.12 11.00 19.53
CA THR A 111 20.84 9.70 20.15
C THR A 111 19.53 9.09 19.62
N SER A 112 18.50 9.92 19.44
CA SER A 112 17.23 9.49 18.85
C SER A 112 17.40 9.07 17.38
N ILE A 113 18.18 9.81 16.60
CA ILE A 113 18.49 9.49 15.19
C ILE A 113 19.20 8.13 15.09
N ARG A 114 20.26 7.92 15.89
CA ARG A 114 20.98 6.63 15.93
C ARG A 114 20.06 5.47 16.29
N SER A 115 19.24 5.62 17.33
CA SER A 115 18.31 4.57 17.73
C SER A 115 17.24 4.26 16.65
N SER A 116 16.83 5.27 15.88
CA SER A 116 15.80 5.14 14.86
C SER A 116 16.32 4.55 13.55
N LEU A 117 17.64 4.59 13.33
CA LEU A 117 18.33 4.16 12.13
C LEU A 117 19.33 3.01 12.38
N SER A 118 19.18 2.29 13.49
CA SER A 118 20.08 1.19 13.90
C SER A 118 20.15 0.00 12.93
N PHE A 119 19.30 -0.02 11.90
CA PHE A 119 19.32 -1.00 10.82
C PHE A 119 20.30 -0.64 9.68
N LEU A 120 20.87 0.57 9.70
CA LEU A 120 21.91 1.01 8.77
C LEU A 120 23.31 0.74 9.35
N GLU A 121 24.31 0.76 8.49
CA GLU A 121 25.72 0.73 8.90
C GLU A 121 26.09 2.01 9.67
N ASP A 122 26.91 1.88 10.72
CA ASP A 122 27.29 3.00 11.58
C ASP A 122 27.91 4.16 10.80
N ASP A 123 28.74 3.87 9.79
CA ASP A 123 29.35 4.86 8.91
C ASP A 123 28.30 5.71 8.18
N LYS A 124 27.22 5.08 7.69
CA LYS A 124 26.12 5.78 7.01
C LYS A 124 25.30 6.61 8.00
N ILE A 125 25.15 6.15 9.24
CA ILE A 125 24.46 6.91 10.30
C ILE A 125 25.24 8.18 10.65
N GLU A 126 26.57 8.12 10.75
CA GLU A 126 27.40 9.30 11.03
C GLU A 126 27.34 10.31 9.87
N LEU A 127 27.37 9.85 8.61
CA LEU A 127 27.17 10.71 7.44
C LEU A 127 25.81 11.42 7.46
N ILE A 128 24.74 10.72 7.87
CA ILE A 128 23.41 11.31 8.04
C ILE A 128 23.43 12.40 9.12
N ILE A 129 24.02 12.12 10.28
CA ILE A 129 24.11 13.07 11.40
C ILE A 129 24.91 14.30 10.98
N GLU A 130 26.03 14.11 10.29
CA GLU A 130 26.87 15.20 9.79
C GLU A 130 26.14 16.06 8.76
N ALA A 131 25.49 15.43 7.76
CA ALA A 131 24.77 16.14 6.70
C ALA A 131 23.61 16.98 7.24
N VAL A 132 22.89 16.45 8.24
CA VAL A 132 21.78 17.13 8.91
C VAL A 132 22.26 18.22 9.87
N SER A 133 23.37 18.01 10.58
CA SER A 133 23.94 19.02 11.48
C SER A 133 24.48 20.24 10.74
N ASN A 134 24.97 20.05 9.51
CA ASN A 134 25.54 21.10 8.66
C ASN A 134 24.53 21.76 7.70
N LEU A 135 23.26 21.83 8.12
CA LEU A 135 22.16 22.46 7.38
C LEU A 135 22.27 24.01 7.41
N ASN A 136 23.04 24.58 6.48
CA ASN A 136 23.11 26.03 6.31
C ASN A 136 22.04 26.52 5.31
N GLN A 137 20.97 27.13 5.83
CA GLN A 137 19.96 27.81 5.01
C GLN A 137 20.41 29.24 4.71
N SER A 138 21.15 29.43 3.61
CA SER A 138 21.38 30.79 3.10
C SER A 138 20.21 31.22 2.19
N PRO A 139 19.55 32.35 2.46
CA PRO A 139 18.34 32.76 1.74
C PRO A 139 18.57 33.08 0.25
N ASN A 140 19.82 33.38 -0.11
CA ASN A 140 20.25 33.77 -1.46
C ASN A 140 21.06 32.67 -2.18
N LYS A 141 21.00 31.41 -1.72
CA LYS A 141 21.64 30.29 -2.40
C LYS A 141 20.97 30.02 -3.74
N ARG A 142 21.78 29.76 -4.77
CA ARG A 142 21.28 29.28 -6.06
C ARG A 142 20.64 27.90 -5.86
N LEU A 143 19.44 27.71 -6.44
CA LEU A 143 18.73 26.42 -6.42
C LEU A 143 19.56 25.32 -7.10
N HIS A 144 19.49 24.11 -6.54
CA HIS A 144 20.06 22.90 -7.09
C HIS A 144 19.53 22.65 -8.50
N LYS A 145 20.37 22.09 -9.37
CA LYS A 145 20.07 21.93 -10.80
C LYS A 145 18.77 21.16 -11.02
N SER A 146 18.52 20.10 -10.24
CA SER A 146 17.29 19.31 -10.30
C SER A 146 16.05 20.13 -9.93
N VAL A 147 16.15 20.96 -8.89
CA VAL A 147 15.07 21.85 -8.43
C VAL A 147 14.80 22.94 -9.45
N ALA A 148 15.84 23.57 -10.03
CA ALA A 148 15.70 24.57 -11.07
C ALA A 148 15.00 23.99 -12.31
N ASN A 149 15.39 22.79 -12.73
CA ASN A 149 14.73 22.09 -13.84
C ASN A 149 13.24 21.79 -13.53
N LEU A 150 12.89 21.43 -12.29
CA LEU A 150 11.49 21.25 -11.90
C LEU A 150 10.73 22.57 -11.96
N ARG A 151 11.29 23.65 -11.41
CA ARG A 151 10.68 24.98 -11.45
C ARG A 151 10.35 25.38 -12.89
N ASP A 152 11.30 25.21 -13.80
CA ASP A 152 11.13 25.60 -15.19
C ASP A 152 10.06 24.73 -15.89
N LYS A 153 10.03 23.41 -15.61
CA LYS A 153 8.97 22.49 -16.07
C LYS A 153 7.58 22.88 -15.55
N ILE A 154 7.46 23.21 -14.26
CA ILE A 154 6.19 23.63 -13.65
C ILE A 154 5.72 24.95 -14.27
N ALA A 155 6.63 25.91 -14.45
CA ALA A 155 6.32 27.19 -15.08
C ALA A 155 5.85 27.01 -16.53
N GLU A 156 6.51 26.15 -17.30
CA GLU A 156 6.10 25.84 -18.68
C GLU A 156 4.73 25.15 -18.72
N TRP A 157 4.50 24.18 -17.84
CA TRP A 157 3.22 23.47 -17.77
C TRP A 157 2.07 24.41 -17.40
N ASN A 158 2.23 25.26 -16.37
CA ASN A 158 1.21 26.25 -15.97
C ASN A 158 0.92 27.25 -17.11
N LYS A 159 1.95 27.65 -17.87
CA LYS A 159 1.77 28.54 -19.04
C LYS A 159 0.94 27.86 -20.13
N ARG A 160 1.19 26.58 -20.41
CA ARG A 160 0.43 25.81 -21.41
C ARG A 160 -0.99 25.50 -20.95
N GLU A 161 -1.18 25.17 -19.68
CA GLU A 161 -2.52 24.95 -19.10
C GLU A 161 -3.37 26.22 -19.19
N LYS A 162 -2.80 27.38 -18.83
CA LYS A 162 -3.48 28.68 -18.99
C LYS A 162 -3.85 28.97 -20.45
N ALA A 163 -2.97 28.65 -21.40
CA ALA A 163 -3.24 28.81 -22.83
C ALA A 163 -4.34 27.85 -23.34
N ALA A 164 -4.38 26.62 -22.82
CA ALA A 164 -5.40 25.63 -23.15
C ALA A 164 -6.77 25.94 -22.52
N SER A 165 -6.81 26.72 -21.44
CA SER A 165 -8.06 27.09 -20.76
C SER A 165 -8.87 28.21 -21.44
N TYR A 166 -8.40 28.79 -22.55
CA TYR A 166 -9.11 29.90 -23.19
C TYR A 166 -10.45 29.46 -23.82
N PRO A 167 -11.59 30.10 -23.49
CA PRO A 167 -12.93 29.65 -23.91
C PRO A 167 -13.24 29.80 -25.41
N TYR A 168 -12.45 30.58 -26.14
CA TYR A 168 -12.67 30.86 -27.56
C TYR A 168 -11.87 29.91 -28.44
N PHE A 169 -12.51 29.44 -29.52
CA PHE A 169 -11.83 28.64 -30.54
C PHE A 169 -10.73 29.46 -31.21
N ASP A 170 -9.48 29.11 -30.92
CA ASP A 170 -8.31 29.62 -31.63
C ASP A 170 -7.82 28.52 -32.58
N SER A 171 -7.70 28.81 -33.88
CA SER A 171 -7.07 27.90 -34.84
C SER A 171 -5.62 27.51 -34.48
N ARG A 172 -4.96 28.29 -33.62
CA ARG A 172 -3.63 28.03 -33.05
C ARG A 172 -3.69 27.39 -31.67
N HIS A 173 -4.87 26.96 -31.21
CA HIS A 173 -5.06 26.30 -29.92
C HIS A 173 -4.17 25.06 -29.84
N ARG A 174 -3.28 25.05 -28.84
CA ARG A 174 -2.41 23.91 -28.56
C ARG A 174 -2.87 23.29 -27.25
N TYR A 175 -3.23 22.02 -27.31
CA TYR A 175 -3.45 21.22 -26.11
C TYR A 175 -2.16 21.15 -25.29
N ASN A 176 -2.31 20.99 -23.98
CA ASN A 176 -1.15 20.79 -23.11
C ASN A 176 -0.67 19.34 -23.20
N ASP A 177 0.15 19.05 -24.21
CA ASP A 177 0.72 17.71 -24.43
C ASP A 177 1.90 17.38 -23.49
N LEU A 178 2.23 18.28 -22.56
CA LEU A 178 3.31 18.03 -21.61
C LEU A 178 2.88 17.01 -20.56
N LYS A 179 3.80 16.11 -20.23
CA LYS A 179 3.68 15.26 -19.05
C LYS A 179 3.58 16.15 -17.81
N GLU A 180 2.53 15.93 -17.03
CA GLU A 180 2.28 16.65 -15.78
C GLU A 180 3.49 16.55 -14.82
N PRO A 181 4.12 17.68 -14.47
CA PRO A 181 5.21 17.68 -13.50
C PRO A 181 4.70 17.30 -12.10
N LYS A 182 5.57 16.64 -11.31
CA LYS A 182 5.24 16.26 -9.93
C LYS A 182 4.97 17.51 -9.07
N PHE A 183 4.08 17.36 -8.09
CA PHE A 183 3.64 18.38 -7.12
C PHE A 183 2.72 19.50 -7.62
N VAL A 184 2.52 19.63 -8.94
CA VAL A 184 1.73 20.73 -9.54
C VAL A 184 0.29 20.80 -9.02
N LYS A 185 -0.43 19.67 -8.97
CA LYS A 185 -1.79 19.62 -8.42
C LYS A 185 -1.87 19.78 -6.91
N ASN A 186 -0.78 19.50 -6.21
CA ASN A 186 -0.78 19.41 -4.76
C ASN A 186 -0.43 20.73 -4.08
N ILE A 187 0.09 21.71 -4.84
CA ILE A 187 0.67 22.94 -4.31
C ILE A 187 0.21 24.13 -5.16
N SER A 188 -0.25 25.17 -4.49
CA SER A 188 -0.69 26.42 -5.11
C SER A 188 0.48 27.22 -5.68
N LEU A 189 0.20 28.05 -6.69
CA LEU A 189 1.21 28.90 -7.35
C LEU A 189 1.96 29.81 -6.37
N ASN A 190 1.27 30.32 -5.34
CA ASN A 190 1.84 31.20 -4.33
C ASN A 190 2.84 30.47 -3.41
N SER A 191 2.65 29.17 -3.21
CA SER A 191 3.45 28.34 -2.32
C SER A 191 4.63 27.66 -3.03
N LEU A 192 4.70 27.70 -4.36
CA LEU A 192 5.80 27.13 -5.16
C LEU A 192 7.21 27.62 -4.75
N PRO A 193 7.47 28.92 -4.48
CA PRO A 193 8.80 29.36 -4.07
C PRO A 193 9.28 28.70 -2.76
N ARG A 194 8.36 28.48 -1.81
CA ARG A 194 8.65 27.78 -0.55
C ARG A 194 8.97 26.32 -0.80
N LEU A 195 8.19 25.65 -1.65
CA LEU A 195 8.45 24.27 -2.07
C LEU A 195 9.85 24.12 -2.67
N TYR A 196 10.26 25.01 -3.57
CA TYR A 196 11.58 24.90 -4.21
C TYR A 196 12.72 25.03 -3.20
N ARG A 197 12.59 25.91 -2.19
CA ARG A 197 13.57 26.02 -1.11
C ARG A 197 13.62 24.75 -0.26
N PHE A 198 12.46 24.21 0.11
CA PHE A 198 12.38 22.95 0.84
C PHE A 198 13.03 21.80 0.05
N LEU A 199 12.69 21.65 -1.23
CA LEU A 199 13.28 20.61 -2.09
C LEU A 199 14.78 20.82 -2.32
N ASP A 200 15.27 22.07 -2.39
CA ASP A 200 16.71 22.36 -2.46
C ASP A 200 17.45 21.82 -1.25
N THR A 201 16.92 22.09 -0.05
CA THR A 201 17.51 21.60 1.19
C THR A 201 17.49 20.07 1.25
N LEU A 202 16.36 19.45 0.91
CA LEU A 202 16.20 18.01 0.93
C LEU A 202 17.16 17.32 -0.05
N VAL A 203 17.22 17.76 -1.30
CA VAL A 203 18.11 17.19 -2.32
C VAL A 203 19.57 17.38 -1.92
N THR A 204 19.96 18.57 -1.45
CA THR A 204 21.33 18.84 -1.01
C THR A 204 21.74 17.92 0.14
N VAL A 205 20.84 17.63 1.09
CA VAL A 205 21.14 16.71 2.21
C VAL A 205 21.29 15.27 1.71
N ILE A 206 20.36 14.81 0.87
CA ILE A 206 20.39 13.45 0.32
C ILE A 206 21.69 13.20 -0.47
N GLU A 207 22.08 14.15 -1.33
CA GLU A 207 23.31 14.05 -2.13
C GLU A 207 24.58 14.09 -1.25
N ARG A 208 24.56 14.86 -0.15
CA ARG A 208 25.67 14.87 0.82
C ARG A 208 25.84 13.54 1.55
N ILE A 209 24.75 12.82 1.79
CA ILE A 209 24.79 11.47 2.40
C ILE A 209 25.32 10.44 1.39
N GLY A 210 25.30 10.76 0.08
CA GLY A 210 25.74 9.88 -1.00
C GLY A 210 24.60 9.17 -1.74
N ASP A 211 23.34 9.49 -1.42
CA ASP A 211 22.17 8.96 -2.10
C ASP A 211 21.68 9.97 -3.17
N ASN A 212 20.78 9.56 -4.07
CA ASN A 212 20.41 10.36 -5.23
C ASN A 212 18.90 10.59 -5.35
N VAL A 213 18.51 11.67 -6.03
CA VAL A 213 17.10 11.92 -6.38
C VAL A 213 16.89 11.70 -7.87
N THR A 214 15.97 10.80 -8.19
CA THR A 214 15.64 10.44 -9.58
C THR A 214 14.96 11.60 -10.33
N PRO A 215 14.94 11.58 -11.68
CA PRO A 215 14.22 12.59 -12.47
C PRO A 215 12.71 12.67 -12.19
N ASN A 216 12.14 11.60 -11.63
CA ASN A 216 10.74 11.52 -11.19
C ASN A 216 10.51 11.99 -9.75
N TRP A 217 11.52 12.62 -9.13
CA TRP A 217 11.45 13.14 -7.76
C TRP A 217 11.17 12.06 -6.71
N ASP A 218 11.70 10.86 -6.94
CA ASP A 218 11.77 9.80 -5.94
C ASP A 218 13.21 9.65 -5.45
N ILE A 219 13.38 9.23 -4.20
CA ILE A 219 14.70 9.11 -3.57
C ILE A 219 15.22 7.71 -3.84
N GLN A 220 16.40 7.61 -4.44
CA GLN A 220 17.08 6.36 -4.71
C GLN A 220 18.18 6.14 -3.67
N ILE A 221 18.05 5.04 -2.92
CA ILE A 221 19.03 4.59 -1.92
C ILE A 221 19.47 3.20 -2.36
N ASP A 222 20.74 3.06 -2.72
CA ASP A 222 21.29 1.87 -3.39
C ASP A 222 20.50 1.48 -4.66
N LYS A 223 19.76 0.36 -4.60
CA LYS A 223 18.90 -0.17 -5.66
C LYS A 223 17.42 0.09 -5.42
N ASP A 224 17.05 0.61 -4.25
CA ASP A 224 15.66 0.79 -3.82
C ASP A 224 15.19 2.24 -4.02
N ILE A 225 13.89 2.40 -4.26
CA ILE A 225 13.27 3.70 -4.53
C ILE A 225 12.25 4.01 -3.44
N VAL A 226 12.47 5.10 -2.70
CA VAL A 226 11.53 5.67 -1.74
C VAL A 226 10.76 6.80 -2.40
N ARG A 227 9.45 6.60 -2.55
CA ARG A 227 8.53 7.56 -3.16
C ARG A 227 7.90 8.45 -2.09
N PHE A 228 7.81 9.74 -2.36
CA PHE A 228 7.19 10.71 -1.46
C PHE A 228 6.35 11.74 -2.21
N GLU A 229 5.48 12.40 -1.46
CA GLU A 229 4.62 13.50 -1.92
C GLU A 229 4.74 14.69 -0.95
N VAL A 230 4.65 15.89 -1.51
CA VAL A 230 4.44 17.13 -0.74
C VAL A 230 3.07 17.66 -1.09
N ILE A 231 2.26 17.92 -0.07
CA ILE A 231 0.86 18.34 -0.19
C ILE A 231 0.65 19.61 0.61
N GLU A 232 0.06 20.63 -0.02
CA GLU A 232 -0.40 21.83 0.67
C GLU A 232 -1.77 21.58 1.31
N SER A 233 -1.91 21.98 2.58
CA SER A 233 -3.17 21.88 3.30
C SER A 233 -4.12 22.99 2.87
N THR A 234 -5.42 22.72 2.98
CA THR A 234 -6.46 23.69 2.65
C THR A 234 -7.29 24.02 3.88
N ASP A 235 -7.64 25.29 4.02
CA ASP A 235 -8.60 25.77 5.00
C ASP A 235 -10.01 25.69 4.40
N LYS A 236 -10.94 25.20 5.19
CA LYS A 236 -12.34 25.03 4.80
C LYS A 236 -13.11 26.31 5.13
N VAL A 237 -13.57 27.01 4.11
CA VAL A 237 -14.33 28.26 4.21
C VAL A 237 -15.74 28.03 3.67
N SER A 238 -16.76 28.69 4.23
CA SER A 238 -18.11 28.65 3.67
C SER A 238 -18.12 29.26 2.28
N HIS A 239 -18.67 28.53 1.31
CA HIS A 239 -18.71 28.99 -0.08
C HIS A 239 -19.64 30.20 -0.23
N GLU A 240 -19.15 31.25 -0.87
CA GLU A 240 -19.93 32.41 -1.24
C GLU A 240 -20.48 32.20 -2.65
N LEU A 241 -21.79 32.37 -2.82
CA LEU A 241 -22.45 32.17 -4.11
C LEU A 241 -21.82 33.06 -5.19
N THR A 242 -21.34 32.44 -6.26
CA THR A 242 -20.92 33.22 -7.43
C THR A 242 -22.12 33.86 -8.12
N LYS A 243 -21.89 34.91 -8.91
CA LYS A 243 -22.97 35.58 -9.67
C LYS A 243 -23.70 34.60 -10.61
N GLU A 244 -22.97 33.63 -11.15
CA GLU A 244 -23.51 32.59 -12.04
C GLU A 244 -24.34 31.58 -11.26
N GLU A 245 -23.86 31.06 -10.13
CA GLU A 245 -24.62 30.14 -9.27
C GLU A 245 -25.86 30.81 -8.64
N ALA A 246 -25.77 32.10 -8.31
CA ALA A 246 -26.90 32.89 -7.86
C ALA A 246 -27.95 33.05 -8.97
N LYS A 247 -27.52 33.21 -10.22
CA LYS A 247 -28.40 33.26 -11.40
C LYS A 247 -29.05 31.90 -11.65
N GLU A 248 -28.30 30.81 -11.58
CA GLU A 248 -28.85 29.44 -11.70
C GLU A 248 -29.87 29.13 -10.59
N LEU A 249 -29.64 29.60 -9.37
CA LEU A 249 -30.62 29.50 -8.28
C LEU A 249 -31.90 30.30 -8.57
N ALA A 250 -31.76 31.50 -9.13
CA ALA A 250 -32.90 32.32 -9.52
C ALA A 250 -33.70 31.66 -10.66
N GLU A 251 -33.02 31.21 -11.71
CA GLU A 251 -33.60 30.49 -12.85
C GLU A 251 -34.29 29.18 -12.41
N TYR A 252 -33.70 28.44 -11.47
CA TYR A 252 -34.35 27.30 -10.82
C TYR A 252 -35.63 27.72 -10.09
N SER A 253 -35.56 28.78 -9.28
CA SER A 253 -36.72 29.24 -8.51
C SER A 253 -37.88 29.69 -9.40
N ASP A 254 -37.58 30.32 -10.53
CA ASP A 254 -38.59 30.74 -11.51
C ASP A 254 -39.14 29.54 -12.28
N SER A 255 -38.28 28.60 -12.68
CA SER A 255 -38.70 27.37 -13.37
C SER A 255 -39.61 26.49 -12.51
N VAL A 256 -39.34 26.36 -11.21
CA VAL A 256 -40.24 25.64 -10.28
C VAL A 256 -41.61 26.32 -10.18
N LYS A 257 -41.64 27.66 -10.16
CA LYS A 257 -42.89 28.44 -10.07
C LYS A 257 -43.73 28.35 -11.35
N PHE A 258 -43.10 28.43 -12.52
CA PHE A 258 -43.82 28.53 -13.80
C PHE A 258 -44.01 27.19 -14.53
N ASN A 259 -43.06 26.25 -14.41
CA ASN A 259 -43.04 25.01 -15.20
C ASN A 259 -43.29 23.75 -14.36
N GLY A 260 -43.55 23.89 -13.04
CA GLY A 260 -43.92 22.81 -12.13
C GLY A 260 -42.80 21.84 -11.72
N TYR A 261 -41.74 21.72 -12.52
CA TYR A 261 -40.57 20.89 -12.20
C TYR A 261 -39.27 21.50 -12.75
N ALA A 262 -38.24 21.57 -11.91
CA ALA A 262 -36.88 21.91 -12.32
C ALA A 262 -35.86 21.16 -11.44
N TYR A 263 -34.65 20.94 -11.95
CA TYR A 263 -33.57 20.31 -11.20
C TYR A 263 -32.84 21.33 -10.34
N LYS A 264 -32.71 21.06 -9.03
CA LYS A 264 -32.02 21.98 -8.11
C LYS A 264 -30.51 22.03 -8.41
N PRO A 265 -29.93 23.23 -8.64
CA PRO A 265 -28.50 23.36 -8.89
C PRO A 265 -27.68 22.85 -7.69
N ARG A 266 -26.61 22.12 -7.98
CA ARG A 266 -25.72 21.51 -6.97
C ARG A 266 -24.58 22.46 -6.63
N ILE A 267 -24.85 23.40 -5.74
CA ILE A 267 -23.86 24.40 -5.31
C ILE A 267 -23.03 23.85 -4.15
N LYS A 268 -21.74 24.14 -4.16
CA LYS A 268 -20.81 23.71 -3.11
C LYS A 268 -21.15 24.40 -1.79
N LYS A 269 -21.05 23.67 -0.68
CA LYS A 269 -21.25 24.26 0.67
C LYS A 269 -19.99 24.97 1.18
N TYR A 270 -18.83 24.51 0.73
CA TYR A 270 -17.54 24.99 1.22
C TYR A 270 -16.53 25.10 0.08
N ASP A 271 -15.68 26.10 0.18
CA ASP A 271 -14.46 26.26 -0.60
C ASP A 271 -13.25 25.84 0.22
N TYR A 272 -12.23 25.35 -0.47
CA TYR A 272 -10.99 24.87 0.12
C TYR A 272 -9.84 25.72 -0.39
N ILE A 273 -9.38 26.66 0.45
CA ILE A 273 -8.34 27.62 0.08
C ILE A 273 -6.98 27.11 0.59
N PRO A 274 -5.96 26.98 -0.28
CA PRO A 274 -4.62 26.61 0.15
C PRO A 274 -4.07 27.58 1.20
N ASN A 275 -3.58 27.05 2.32
CA ASN A 275 -3.18 27.85 3.49
C ASN A 275 -1.65 27.98 3.66
N GLY A 276 -0.87 27.54 2.67
CA GLY A 276 0.59 27.58 2.73
C GLY A 276 1.22 26.50 3.61
N LYS A 277 0.46 25.68 4.35
CA LYS A 277 0.99 24.66 5.26
C LYS A 277 1.25 23.34 4.55
N PHE A 278 2.50 22.89 4.54
CA PHE A 278 2.93 21.69 3.83
C PHE A 278 2.86 20.43 4.68
N ARG A 279 2.68 19.31 3.99
CA ARG A 279 2.76 17.96 4.51
C ARG A 279 3.65 17.13 3.59
N PHE A 280 4.73 16.61 4.13
CA PHE A 280 5.57 15.59 3.51
C PHE A 280 5.00 14.22 3.86
N LYS A 281 4.66 13.42 2.85
CA LYS A 281 3.98 12.13 2.99
C LYS A 281 4.76 11.06 2.24
N ILE A 282 4.95 9.90 2.87
CA ILE A 282 5.44 8.69 2.19
C ILE A 282 4.26 7.80 1.80
N ILE A 283 4.43 6.92 0.81
CA ILE A 283 3.38 6.01 0.31
C ILE A 283 2.71 5.20 1.42
N ASP A 284 3.45 4.78 2.44
CA ASP A 284 2.92 4.05 3.62
C ASP A 284 1.94 4.88 4.48
N GLY A 285 1.65 6.13 4.08
CA GLY A 285 0.66 6.98 4.73
C GLY A 285 1.20 7.77 5.92
N LYS A 286 2.40 7.44 6.43
CA LYS A 286 3.10 8.28 7.39
C LYS A 286 3.42 9.65 6.79
N TYR A 287 3.32 10.68 7.61
CA TYR A 287 3.57 12.04 7.17
C TYR A 287 4.12 12.93 8.28
N ILE A 288 4.84 13.98 7.87
CA ILE A 288 5.26 15.10 8.70
C ILE A 288 4.59 16.35 8.11
N LYS A 289 4.06 17.23 8.95
CA LYS A 289 3.34 18.44 8.52
C LYS A 289 3.82 19.66 9.27
N ASP A 290 3.64 20.81 8.64
CA ASP A 290 3.71 22.10 9.28
C ASP A 290 2.79 22.16 10.50
N THR A 291 3.32 22.73 11.56
CA THR A 291 2.60 23.07 12.78
C THR A 291 2.74 24.56 13.05
N ASN A 292 1.98 25.10 14.00
CA ASN A 292 2.12 26.51 14.36
C ASN A 292 3.48 26.82 15.01
N GLU A 293 4.16 25.80 15.55
CA GLU A 293 5.43 25.92 16.26
C GLU A 293 6.64 25.56 15.39
N PHE A 294 6.49 24.58 14.51
CA PHE A 294 7.57 24.06 13.65
C PHE A 294 7.17 24.05 12.19
N SER A 295 8.07 24.60 11.38
CA SER A 295 8.01 24.54 9.92
C SER A 295 8.61 23.24 9.40
N ILE A 296 8.14 22.78 8.25
CA ILE A 296 8.60 21.55 7.60
C ILE A 296 10.08 21.61 7.22
N GLU A 297 10.59 22.82 6.96
CA GLU A 297 12.01 23.10 6.70
C GLU A 297 12.89 22.89 7.94
N GLN A 298 12.33 23.10 9.14
CA GLN A 298 13.02 22.77 10.40
C GLN A 298 12.93 21.28 10.72
N SER A 299 11.93 20.58 10.19
CA SER A 299 11.74 19.14 10.36
C SER A 299 12.49 18.26 9.35
N ILE A 300 13.48 18.81 8.64
CA ILE A 300 14.34 18.04 7.71
C ILE A 300 15.00 16.84 8.42
N PRO A 301 15.55 16.94 9.64
CA PRO A 301 16.09 15.78 10.33
C PRO A 301 15.10 14.62 10.45
N GLU A 302 13.87 14.91 10.89
CA GLU A 302 12.82 13.91 11.06
C GLU A 302 12.35 13.36 9.71
N ILE A 303 12.34 14.18 8.66
CA ILE A 303 12.01 13.76 7.29
C ILE A 303 13.07 12.78 6.77
N ILE A 304 14.36 13.05 6.98
CA ILE A 304 15.44 12.15 6.59
C ILE A 304 15.32 10.81 7.33
N VAL A 305 15.10 10.83 8.64
CA VAL A 305 14.85 9.59 9.41
C VAL A 305 13.66 8.82 8.85
N LEU A 306 12.56 9.52 8.56
CA LEU A 306 11.35 8.91 7.99
C LEU A 306 11.63 8.27 6.62
N ILE A 307 12.43 8.91 5.76
CA ILE A 307 12.84 8.37 4.45
C ILE A 307 13.61 7.06 4.62
N TYR A 308 14.61 7.01 5.49
CA TYR A 308 15.41 5.80 5.69
C TYR A 308 14.63 4.66 6.36
N GLN A 309 13.69 4.97 7.25
CA GLN A 309 12.78 3.98 7.81
C GLN A 309 11.89 3.35 6.73
N GLU A 310 11.44 4.13 5.76
CA GLU A 310 10.65 3.60 4.64
C GLU A 310 11.54 2.88 3.62
N TYR A 311 12.78 3.30 3.40
CA TYR A 311 13.77 2.52 2.65
C TYR A 311 13.96 1.12 3.24
N TYR A 312 14.14 1.00 4.56
CA TYR A 312 14.32 -0.28 5.23
C TYR A 312 13.16 -1.25 4.94
N LYS A 313 11.93 -0.75 5.00
CA LYS A 313 10.75 -1.55 4.67
C LYS A 313 10.72 -1.96 3.20
N VAL A 314 10.98 -1.03 2.28
CA VAL A 314 10.99 -1.32 0.83
C VAL A 314 12.07 -2.36 0.50
N LYS A 315 13.26 -2.23 1.08
CA LYS A 315 14.35 -3.19 0.94
C LYS A 315 13.96 -4.58 1.44
N ASN A 316 13.38 -4.67 2.63
CA ASN A 316 12.97 -5.96 3.21
C ASN A 316 11.87 -6.62 2.37
N LEU A 317 10.87 -5.85 1.91
CA LEU A 317 9.83 -6.36 1.01
C LEU A 317 10.40 -6.85 -0.33
N ARG A 318 11.46 -6.24 -0.85
CA ARG A 318 12.15 -6.75 -2.04
C ARG A 318 12.83 -8.09 -1.74
N LEU A 319 13.59 -8.17 -0.65
CA LEU A 319 14.30 -9.38 -0.26
C LEU A 319 13.34 -10.55 -0.03
N GLU A 320 12.22 -10.32 0.66
CA GLU A 320 11.17 -11.32 0.87
C GLU A 320 10.59 -11.83 -0.45
N ARG A 321 10.35 -10.93 -1.42
CA ARG A 321 9.88 -11.32 -2.76
C ARG A 321 10.91 -12.17 -3.50
N GLU A 322 12.16 -11.71 -3.56
CA GLU A 322 13.25 -12.45 -4.21
C GLU A 322 13.46 -13.85 -3.59
N GLU A 323 13.37 -13.98 -2.26
CA GLU A 323 13.45 -15.27 -1.58
C GLU A 323 12.24 -16.15 -1.87
N SER A 324 11.02 -15.59 -1.85
CA SER A 324 9.80 -16.31 -2.17
C SER A 324 9.77 -16.82 -3.62
N GLU A 325 10.29 -16.04 -4.56
CA GLU A 325 10.41 -16.42 -5.97
C GLU A 325 11.38 -17.59 -6.13
N ARG A 326 12.54 -17.55 -5.47
CA ARG A 326 13.49 -18.67 -5.47
C ARG A 326 12.87 -19.96 -4.92
N LEU A 327 12.19 -19.88 -3.77
CA LEU A 327 11.52 -21.03 -3.17
C LEU A 327 10.42 -21.61 -4.08
N TYR A 328 9.66 -20.73 -4.73
CA TYR A 328 8.63 -21.12 -5.68
C TYR A 328 9.22 -21.81 -6.92
N GLU A 329 10.29 -21.27 -7.50
CA GLU A 329 11.00 -21.88 -8.64
C GLU A 329 11.54 -23.26 -8.29
N GLU A 330 12.19 -23.41 -7.14
CA GLU A 330 12.66 -24.72 -6.65
C GLU A 330 11.51 -25.71 -6.47
N GLU A 331 10.37 -25.27 -5.93
CA GLU A 331 9.19 -26.12 -5.77
C GLU A 331 8.60 -26.55 -7.12
N GLN A 332 8.52 -25.63 -8.09
CA GLN A 332 8.06 -25.91 -9.44
C GLN A 332 8.98 -26.92 -10.15
N GLU A 333 10.30 -26.77 -9.99
CA GLU A 333 11.25 -27.74 -10.53
C GLU A 333 11.05 -29.14 -9.94
N ARG A 334 10.86 -29.23 -8.61
CA ARG A 334 10.60 -30.51 -7.94
C ARG A 334 9.31 -31.14 -8.44
N LYS A 335 8.23 -30.36 -8.57
CA LYS A 335 6.94 -30.82 -9.12
C LYS A 335 7.09 -31.30 -10.56
N ARG A 336 7.81 -30.55 -11.41
CA ARG A 336 8.07 -30.95 -12.81
C ARG A 336 8.86 -32.24 -12.89
N LYS A 337 9.93 -32.38 -12.09
CA LYS A 337 10.74 -33.61 -12.03
C LYS A 337 9.92 -34.82 -11.59
N LEU A 338 9.05 -34.64 -10.58
CA LEU A 338 8.15 -35.69 -10.11
C LEU A 338 7.10 -36.05 -11.18
N GLN A 339 6.49 -35.04 -11.82
CA GLN A 339 5.49 -35.24 -12.86
C GLN A 339 6.07 -35.99 -14.06
N ASN A 340 7.28 -35.62 -14.51
CA ASN A 340 7.98 -36.34 -15.57
C ASN A 340 8.22 -37.81 -15.20
N ARG A 341 8.68 -38.08 -13.97
CA ARG A 341 8.85 -39.45 -13.47
C ARG A 341 7.53 -40.25 -13.47
N ILE A 342 6.44 -39.63 -13.03
CA ILE A 342 5.12 -40.27 -13.04
C ILE A 342 4.65 -40.53 -14.47
N GLU A 343 4.88 -39.60 -15.39
CA GLU A 343 4.50 -39.75 -16.79
C GLU A 343 5.32 -40.83 -17.51
N GLU A 344 6.63 -40.89 -17.25
CA GLU A 344 7.52 -41.96 -17.70
C GLU A 344 7.05 -43.32 -17.19
N GLU A 345 6.75 -43.43 -15.89
CA GLU A 345 6.26 -44.68 -15.29
C GLU A 345 4.90 -45.09 -15.87
N LYS A 346 4.00 -44.13 -16.10
CA LYS A 346 2.71 -44.36 -16.78
C LYS A 346 2.91 -44.87 -18.21
N LYS A 347 3.79 -44.25 -19.00
CA LYS A 347 4.10 -44.67 -20.37
C LYS A 347 4.69 -46.08 -20.38
N ARG A 348 5.64 -46.36 -19.50
CA ARG A 348 6.26 -47.68 -19.36
C ARG A 348 5.24 -48.75 -18.97
N THR A 349 4.37 -48.44 -18.01
CA THR A 349 3.30 -49.35 -17.58
C THR A 349 2.29 -49.59 -18.71
N MET A 350 1.92 -48.55 -19.45
CA MET A 350 0.99 -48.68 -20.57
C MET A 350 1.56 -49.52 -21.71
N SER A 351 2.83 -49.29 -22.09
CA SER A 351 3.55 -50.14 -23.07
C SER A 351 3.54 -51.60 -22.63
N LEU A 352 3.82 -51.88 -21.35
CA LEU A 352 3.78 -53.23 -20.80
C LEU A 352 2.38 -53.87 -20.90
N LEU A 353 1.32 -53.14 -20.59
CA LEU A 353 -0.05 -53.64 -20.71
C LEU A 353 -0.42 -53.92 -22.17
N ASN A 354 -0.02 -53.06 -23.11
CA ASN A 354 -0.26 -53.27 -24.54
C ASN A 354 0.48 -54.50 -25.08
N MET A 355 1.69 -54.76 -24.60
CA MET A 355 2.42 -55.99 -24.92
C MET A 355 1.74 -57.22 -24.31
N LEU A 356 1.24 -57.13 -23.07
CA LEU A 356 0.53 -58.24 -22.43
C LEU A 356 -0.75 -58.62 -23.19
N GLU A 357 -1.50 -57.63 -23.69
CA GLU A 357 -2.68 -57.87 -24.54
C GLU A 357 -2.30 -58.60 -25.84
N ASP A 358 -1.23 -58.15 -26.51
CA ASP A 358 -0.70 -58.83 -27.71
C ASP A 358 -0.25 -60.28 -27.39
N PHE A 359 0.39 -60.51 -26.25
CA PHE A 359 0.78 -61.85 -25.83
C PHE A 359 -0.43 -62.77 -25.55
N GLN A 360 -1.47 -62.25 -24.89
CA GLN A 360 -2.71 -63.00 -24.64
C GLN A 360 -3.43 -63.33 -25.94
N THR A 361 -3.59 -62.35 -26.83
CA THR A 361 -4.25 -62.55 -28.13
C THR A 361 -3.51 -63.55 -29.02
N ALA A 362 -2.17 -63.54 -29.02
CA ALA A 362 -1.37 -64.55 -29.71
C ALA A 362 -1.62 -65.97 -29.17
N ASN A 363 -1.65 -66.13 -27.85
CA ASN A 363 -1.93 -67.44 -27.24
C ASN A 363 -3.37 -67.91 -27.53
N ASP A 364 -4.35 -67.00 -27.48
CA ASP A 364 -5.74 -67.31 -27.83
C ASP A 364 -5.88 -67.74 -29.30
N LEU A 365 -5.14 -67.10 -30.22
CA LEU A 365 -5.09 -67.49 -31.63
C LEU A 365 -4.47 -68.88 -31.84
N ARG A 366 -3.39 -69.22 -31.10
CA ARG A 366 -2.80 -70.57 -31.14
C ARG A 366 -3.80 -71.62 -30.64
N LEU A 367 -4.45 -71.36 -29.51
CA LEU A 367 -5.49 -72.25 -28.97
C LEU A 367 -6.68 -72.41 -29.91
N MET A 368 -7.07 -71.35 -30.62
CA MET A 368 -8.11 -71.39 -31.64
C MET A 368 -7.69 -72.25 -32.84
N ALA A 369 -6.46 -72.08 -33.34
CA ALA A 369 -5.91 -72.89 -34.42
C ALA A 369 -5.91 -74.39 -34.06
N ASP A 370 -5.45 -74.74 -32.85
CA ASP A 370 -5.42 -76.12 -32.37
C ASP A 370 -6.82 -76.74 -32.30
N LYS A 371 -7.81 -76.00 -31.80
CA LYS A 371 -9.21 -76.47 -31.74
C LYS A 371 -9.82 -76.67 -33.14
N LEU A 372 -9.56 -75.74 -34.06
CA LEU A 372 -10.09 -75.80 -35.42
C LEU A 372 -9.46 -76.93 -36.26
N GLU A 373 -8.19 -77.23 -36.00
CA GLU A 373 -7.49 -78.39 -36.58
C GLU A 373 -8.14 -79.71 -36.12
N ILE A 374 -8.44 -79.84 -34.82
CA ILE A 374 -9.09 -81.04 -34.27
C ILE A 374 -10.51 -81.22 -34.82
N GLU A 375 -11.28 -80.14 -34.96
CA GLU A 375 -12.65 -80.20 -35.49
C GLU A 375 -12.71 -80.38 -37.02
N GLY A 376 -11.58 -80.28 -37.73
CA GLY A 376 -11.49 -80.50 -39.17
C GLY A 376 -12.25 -79.46 -40.03
N LYS A 377 -12.46 -78.26 -39.49
CA LYS A 377 -13.29 -77.21 -40.12
C LYS A 377 -12.55 -76.34 -41.14
N LEU A 378 -11.22 -76.31 -41.10
CA LEU A 378 -10.36 -75.47 -41.95
C LEU A 378 -9.31 -76.33 -42.66
N SER A 379 -8.80 -75.81 -43.77
CA SER A 379 -7.67 -76.42 -44.48
C SER A 379 -6.37 -76.25 -43.69
N LYS A 380 -5.38 -77.08 -44.01
CA LYS A 380 -4.07 -77.02 -43.35
C LYS A 380 -3.36 -75.69 -43.59
N GLU A 381 -3.51 -75.12 -44.79
CA GLU A 381 -2.93 -73.81 -45.16
C GLU A 381 -3.53 -72.67 -44.32
N GLU A 382 -4.83 -72.71 -44.05
CA GLU A 382 -5.49 -71.70 -43.20
C GLU A 382 -5.06 -71.81 -41.74
N ILE A 383 -4.83 -73.03 -41.23
CA ILE A 383 -4.33 -73.25 -39.86
C ILE A 383 -2.90 -72.74 -39.72
N ASP A 384 -2.03 -73.04 -40.68
CA ASP A 384 -0.64 -72.56 -40.70
C ASP A 384 -0.58 -71.02 -40.84
N TRP A 385 -1.51 -70.43 -41.58
CA TRP A 385 -1.69 -68.97 -41.63
C TRP A 385 -2.09 -68.39 -40.26
N ILE A 386 -3.06 -68.97 -39.55
CA ILE A 386 -3.47 -68.50 -38.21
C ILE A 386 -2.29 -68.58 -37.24
N ARG A 387 -1.52 -69.68 -37.26
CA ARG A 387 -0.32 -69.85 -36.42
C ARG A 387 0.75 -68.80 -36.74
N SER A 388 1.00 -68.56 -38.03
CA SER A 388 1.95 -67.52 -38.47
C SER A 388 1.50 -66.12 -38.02
N LYS A 389 0.20 -65.83 -38.04
CA LYS A 389 -0.37 -64.58 -37.52
C LYS A 389 -0.27 -64.47 -35.99
N ALA A 390 -0.40 -65.57 -35.27
CA ALA A 390 -0.16 -65.58 -33.83
C ALA A 390 1.30 -65.23 -33.49
N ASP A 391 2.26 -65.76 -34.25
CA ASP A 391 3.69 -65.46 -34.07
C ASP A 391 4.05 -64.00 -34.44
N TRP A 392 3.31 -63.39 -35.36
CA TRP A 392 3.44 -61.98 -35.72
C TRP A 392 2.89 -61.04 -34.63
N ILE A 393 1.83 -61.46 -33.94
CA ILE A 393 1.20 -60.67 -32.86
C ILE A 393 1.94 -60.84 -31.54
N ASP A 394 2.55 -62.01 -31.30
CA ASP A 394 3.27 -62.32 -30.06
C ASP A 394 4.49 -61.39 -29.88
N PRO A 395 4.56 -60.60 -28.80
CA PRO A 395 5.70 -59.70 -28.54
C PRO A 395 7.00 -60.43 -28.21
N ILE A 396 6.97 -61.72 -27.85
CA ILE A 396 8.16 -62.52 -27.55
C ILE A 396 8.77 -63.10 -28.82
N VAL A 397 7.93 -63.60 -29.73
CA VAL A 397 8.37 -64.15 -31.02
C VAL A 397 8.64 -63.02 -32.01
N SER A 398 7.72 -62.05 -32.08
CA SER A 398 7.77 -60.85 -32.91
C SER A 398 8.22 -61.15 -34.34
N SER A 399 7.58 -62.15 -34.97
CA SER A 399 7.91 -62.50 -36.34
C SER A 399 7.54 -61.36 -37.29
N THR A 400 8.19 -61.30 -38.45
CA THR A 400 7.86 -60.31 -39.48
C THR A 400 6.84 -60.90 -40.44
N ASP A 401 5.72 -60.21 -40.66
CA ASP A 401 4.73 -60.65 -41.65
C ASP A 401 5.12 -60.16 -43.04
N GLU A 402 4.99 -61.01 -44.05
CA GLU A 402 5.40 -60.71 -45.43
C GLU A 402 4.64 -59.51 -46.03
N LEU A 403 3.36 -59.32 -45.66
CA LEU A 403 2.52 -58.24 -46.19
C LEU A 403 2.35 -57.08 -45.20
N LEU A 404 2.27 -57.39 -43.91
CA LEU A 404 2.00 -56.42 -42.85
C LEU A 404 3.25 -55.91 -42.14
N GLY A 405 4.44 -56.44 -42.43
CA GLY A 405 5.72 -55.99 -41.87
C GLY A 405 5.85 -56.26 -40.37
N ASN A 406 6.61 -55.40 -39.66
CA ASN A 406 6.80 -55.52 -38.21
C ASN A 406 5.67 -54.83 -37.44
N ARG A 407 5.18 -55.50 -36.39
CA ARG A 407 4.18 -54.94 -35.49
C ARG A 407 4.85 -54.14 -34.37
N ASN A 408 4.32 -52.95 -34.06
CA ASN A 408 4.71 -52.24 -32.85
C ASN A 408 3.80 -52.66 -31.68
N HIS A 409 4.34 -53.48 -30.78
CA HIS A 409 3.59 -54.05 -29.65
C HIS A 409 3.29 -53.01 -28.55
N GLU A 410 4.03 -51.90 -28.49
CA GLU A 410 3.82 -50.82 -27.51
C GLU A 410 2.60 -49.95 -27.84
N ASN A 411 2.14 -49.98 -29.08
CA ASN A 411 0.98 -49.20 -29.53
C ASN A 411 -0.31 -49.63 -28.81
N SER A 412 -1.22 -48.67 -28.63
CA SER A 412 -2.54 -48.99 -28.10
C SER A 412 -3.34 -49.86 -29.06
N ARG A 413 -4.33 -50.57 -28.53
CA ARG A 413 -5.28 -51.35 -29.33
C ARG A 413 -5.89 -50.55 -30.48
N GLU A 414 -6.35 -49.33 -30.20
CA GLU A 414 -6.94 -48.44 -31.22
C GLU A 414 -5.95 -48.14 -32.36
N GLN A 415 -4.69 -47.87 -32.03
CA GLN A 415 -3.64 -47.63 -33.04
C GLN A 415 -3.35 -48.88 -33.87
N LYS A 416 -3.38 -50.06 -33.25
CA LYS A 416 -3.21 -51.35 -33.91
C LYS A 416 -4.40 -51.67 -34.85
N GLU A 417 -5.63 -51.36 -34.43
CA GLU A 417 -6.84 -51.52 -35.24
C GLU A 417 -6.89 -50.50 -36.39
N GLN A 418 -6.45 -49.26 -36.13
CA GLN A 418 -6.31 -48.24 -37.16
C GLN A 418 -5.32 -48.66 -38.24
N TYR A 419 -4.15 -49.20 -37.85
CA TYR A 419 -3.17 -49.74 -38.80
C TYR A 419 -3.76 -50.78 -39.76
N LEU A 420 -4.66 -51.64 -39.25
CA LEU A 420 -5.30 -52.69 -40.04
C LEU A 420 -6.45 -52.20 -40.92
N SER A 421 -7.08 -51.08 -40.55
CA SER A 421 -8.22 -50.50 -41.28
C SER A 421 -7.82 -49.40 -42.26
N GLU A 422 -6.59 -48.89 -42.16
CA GLU A 422 -6.07 -47.83 -43.02
C GLU A 422 -5.92 -48.29 -44.47
N LYS A 423 -6.59 -47.60 -45.41
CA LYS A 423 -6.50 -47.89 -46.84
C LYS A 423 -5.16 -47.40 -47.38
N ARG A 424 -4.21 -48.32 -47.53
CA ARG A 424 -2.97 -48.07 -48.26
C ARG A 424 -3.18 -48.34 -49.75
N TYR A 425 -3.00 -47.30 -50.56
CA TYR A 425 -2.95 -47.45 -52.02
C TYR A 425 -1.57 -47.97 -52.39
N TYR A 426 -1.50 -49.22 -52.80
CA TYR A 426 -0.31 -49.83 -53.37
C TYR A 426 -0.42 -49.68 -54.89
N TRP A 427 0.53 -48.95 -55.50
CA TRP A 427 0.64 -48.75 -56.95
C TRP A 427 1.32 -49.93 -57.63
#